data_AF-A0AAU9XCP9-F1
#
_entry.id   AF-A0AAU9XCP9-F1
#
_cell.length_a   1.000
_cell.length_b   1.000
_cell.length_c   1.000
_cell.angle_alpha   90.00
_cell.angle_beta   90.00
_cell.angle_gamma   90.00
#
_symmetry.space_group_name_H-M   'P 1'
#
loop_
_entity.id
_entity.type
_entity.pdbx_description
1 polymer ?
#
loop_
_entity_poly.entity_id
_entity_poly.type
_entity_poly.pdbx_seq_one_letter_code
_entity_poly.pdbx_strand_id
1 'polypeptide(L)'
;MKSFVAKVTLLAVISFLYSKVRCDEGFQCPHSACGPPKSCKLQDKLIYHQTMTPAWLEGHASYINIAHTITADMISFQLTSTVSGPQTKDAALLKVPLITADVLKDCTLLTVEITVANDVSIGGKAYDSDIRYGLSDGETFIGFEAPDRKSYGTSSPCYGIEGTSGKFLKKINYKNTKFPKVNKYSYYPGRFLFTFKLDQRWGSCYTAQDHGFVKTAGYINRLKVSKGLTLEVYKTDKNERVGIKFIKVAITQDSSSVAPSCLFDRFQKRSIFPMKSSIAKVAAVLAVITLLVPTVYCDEARQCPHSACGPSKACELQDKLIYHQTMTPAWLEGFASYIDSSHSTTADLITFNAGKVSNAALLKIPLIASDVLTDCVPLTVEITVANDVRIGGRGYDSDIRYGLSDGTNFIGFEAPDRRTYARQSPCYGIEGTSGKFLKKINYKNTKFPKVNKYSYYPGRFLFTFKLDQRWGSCYTAQDHGFEKTAGYINRLKVSKGLTLEVYKTDKNERVGIKFIKVAITQDSSCNM
;
A
#
# COMPACT_ATOMS: atom_id res chain seq x y z
N MET A 1 35.97 -4.85 -30.18
CA MET A 1 36.39 -3.93 -29.09
C MET A 1 35.78 -2.53 -29.17
N LYS A 2 35.78 -1.81 -30.32
CA LYS A 2 35.24 -0.43 -30.42
C LYS A 2 33.75 -0.26 -30.09
N SER A 3 32.90 -1.26 -30.38
CA SER A 3 31.46 -1.26 -30.04
C SER A 3 31.17 -1.46 -28.54
N PHE A 4 32.08 -2.14 -27.82
CA PHE A 4 31.94 -2.39 -26.39
C PHE A 4 32.32 -1.14 -25.57
N VAL A 5 33.39 -0.45 -25.99
CA VAL A 5 33.82 0.81 -25.38
C VAL A 5 32.74 1.89 -25.52
N ALA A 6 32.12 2.05 -26.70
CA ALA A 6 31.06 3.04 -26.89
C ALA A 6 29.80 2.81 -26.04
N LYS A 7 29.41 1.54 -25.79
CA LYS A 7 28.30 1.20 -24.88
C LYS A 7 28.63 1.52 -23.43
N VAL A 8 29.86 1.26 -22.99
CA VAL A 8 30.33 1.55 -21.63
C VAL A 8 30.44 3.06 -21.41
N THR A 9 30.91 3.83 -22.40
CA THR A 9 30.99 5.30 -22.30
C THR A 9 29.61 5.96 -22.26
N LEU A 10 28.61 5.46 -23.02
CA LEU A 10 27.25 5.99 -22.98
C LEU A 10 26.55 5.74 -21.63
N LEU A 11 26.74 4.54 -21.05
CA LEU A 11 26.26 4.21 -19.70
C LEU A 11 26.94 5.07 -18.63
N ALA A 12 28.25 5.32 -18.75
CA ALA A 12 28.98 6.17 -17.82
C ALA A 12 28.54 7.64 -17.90
N VAL A 13 28.29 8.17 -19.10
CA VAL A 13 27.84 9.56 -19.31
C VAL A 13 26.38 9.74 -18.86
N ILE A 14 25.51 8.75 -19.03
CA ILE A 14 24.14 8.80 -18.49
C ILE A 14 24.17 8.75 -16.96
N SER A 15 25.01 7.89 -16.35
CA SER A 15 25.21 7.89 -14.88
C SER A 15 25.80 9.21 -14.36
N PHE A 16 26.66 9.88 -15.12
CA PHE A 16 27.28 11.15 -14.73
C PHE A 16 26.34 12.36 -14.93
N LEU A 17 25.39 12.29 -15.86
CA LEU A 17 24.37 13.33 -16.04
C LEU A 17 23.22 13.20 -15.03
N TYR A 18 22.91 11.99 -14.56
CA TYR A 18 21.93 11.76 -13.48
C TYR A 18 22.50 11.95 -12.06
N SER A 19 23.82 12.06 -11.89
CA SER A 19 24.43 12.40 -10.59
C SER A 19 24.38 13.89 -10.25
N LYS A 20 24.04 14.76 -11.21
CA LYS A 20 23.74 16.18 -10.98
C LYS A 20 22.25 16.36 -10.69
N VAL A 21 21.84 15.96 -9.49
CA VAL A 21 20.59 16.44 -8.89
C VAL A 21 20.76 17.95 -8.69
N ARG A 22 20.15 18.76 -9.56
CA ARG A 22 19.99 20.20 -9.31
C ARG A 22 18.98 20.36 -8.19
N CYS A 23 19.43 20.82 -7.03
CA CYS A 23 18.57 21.43 -6.04
C CYS A 23 18.07 22.76 -6.63
N ASP A 24 16.75 22.98 -6.64
CA ASP A 24 16.21 24.29 -6.94
C ASP A 24 16.72 25.32 -5.91
N GLU A 25 16.96 26.51 -6.41
CA GLU A 25 17.72 27.60 -5.81
C GLU A 25 17.12 28.06 -4.47
N GLY A 26 17.95 28.04 -3.43
CA GLY A 26 17.72 28.73 -2.17
C GLY A 26 19.01 29.42 -1.74
N PHE A 27 19.04 30.74 -1.89
CA PHE A 27 19.98 31.73 -1.35
C PHE A 27 21.28 31.20 -0.72
N GLN A 28 22.40 31.47 -1.40
CA GLN A 28 23.74 31.39 -0.80
C GLN A 28 23.84 32.35 0.41
N CYS A 29 23.90 31.80 1.62
CA CYS A 29 24.35 32.55 2.81
C CYS A 29 25.89 32.63 2.79
N PRO A 30 26.51 33.80 2.97
CA PRO A 30 27.95 33.99 2.78
C PRO A 30 28.77 33.76 4.06
N HIS A 31 28.41 32.83 4.94
CA HIS A 31 29.15 32.59 6.19
C HIS A 31 29.51 31.12 6.41
N SER A 32 30.76 30.89 6.81
CA SER A 32 31.44 29.60 7.06
C SER A 32 30.94 28.85 8.31
N ALA A 33 29.68 29.03 8.72
CA ALA A 33 29.08 28.43 9.91
C ALA A 33 27.97 27.39 9.59
N CYS A 34 27.72 27.09 8.31
CA CYS A 34 26.80 26.02 7.93
C CYS A 34 27.52 24.66 8.05
N GLY A 35 27.05 23.81 8.97
CA GLY A 35 27.39 22.39 9.01
C GLY A 35 27.10 21.68 7.67
N PRO A 36 27.56 20.43 7.49
CA PRO A 36 27.51 19.74 6.20
C PRO A 36 26.09 19.78 5.62
N PRO A 37 25.96 19.95 4.28
CA PRO A 37 24.66 20.07 3.64
C PRO A 37 23.77 18.90 4.03
N LYS A 38 22.57 19.20 4.54
CA LYS A 38 21.53 18.20 4.80
C LYS A 38 21.36 17.40 3.51
N SER A 39 21.55 16.08 3.58
CA SER A 39 21.43 15.22 2.40
C SER A 39 20.08 15.46 1.73
N CYS A 40 20.10 15.70 0.42
CA CYS A 40 18.88 15.81 -0.38
C CYS A 40 18.12 14.49 -0.28
N LYS A 41 16.98 14.51 0.42
CA LYS A 41 16.17 13.33 0.70
C LYS A 41 15.31 13.02 -0.53
N LEU A 42 15.61 11.93 -1.23
CA LEU A 42 14.64 11.31 -2.15
C LEU A 42 13.55 10.70 -1.27
N GLN A 43 12.34 11.23 -1.37
CA GLN A 43 11.17 10.70 -0.69
C GLN A 43 10.11 10.36 -1.72
N ASP A 44 9.54 9.17 -1.58
CA ASP A 44 8.45 8.72 -2.42
C ASP A 44 7.25 9.67 -2.26
N LYS A 45 6.63 10.03 -3.38
CA LYS A 45 5.50 10.97 -3.38
C LYS A 45 4.22 10.19 -3.56
N LEU A 46 3.35 10.18 -2.56
CA LEU A 46 2.01 9.64 -2.76
C LEU A 46 1.19 10.60 -3.62
N ILE A 47 0.56 10.07 -4.67
CA ILE A 47 -0.20 10.86 -5.66
C ILE A 47 -1.68 10.47 -5.71
N TYR A 48 -2.07 9.33 -5.13
CA TYR A 48 -3.47 8.93 -5.01
C TYR A 48 -3.67 8.07 -3.75
N HIS A 49 -4.77 8.30 -3.03
CA HIS A 49 -5.20 7.47 -1.92
C HIS A 49 -6.70 7.55 -1.76
N GLN A 50 -7.40 6.42 -1.85
CA GLN A 50 -8.84 6.37 -1.66
C GLN A 50 -9.26 5.08 -0.99
N THR A 51 -10.11 5.20 0.03
CA THR A 51 -10.92 4.09 0.53
C THR A 51 -12.30 4.22 -0.10
N MET A 52 -12.69 3.21 -0.87
CA MET A 52 -13.91 3.16 -1.67
C MET A 52 -14.92 2.27 -0.94
N THR A 53 -15.82 2.89 -0.18
CA THR A 53 -16.98 2.22 0.44
C THR A 53 -18.05 1.91 -0.61
N PRO A 54 -19.08 1.10 -0.29
CA PRO A 54 -20.13 0.77 -1.25
C PRO A 54 -20.82 2.01 -1.85
N ALA A 55 -21.22 2.95 -0.98
CA ALA A 55 -21.83 4.22 -1.41
C ALA A 55 -20.87 5.09 -2.23
N TRP A 56 -19.58 5.11 -1.88
CA TRP A 56 -18.59 5.85 -2.66
C TRP A 56 -18.41 5.24 -4.06
N LEU A 57 -18.34 3.92 -4.17
CA LEU A 57 -18.21 3.21 -5.44
C LEU A 57 -19.41 3.50 -6.36
N GLU A 58 -20.62 3.52 -5.83
CA GLU A 58 -21.83 3.84 -6.59
C GLU A 58 -21.79 5.23 -7.21
N GLY A 59 -21.33 6.23 -6.44
CA GLY A 59 -21.29 7.62 -6.88
C GLY A 59 -20.12 7.99 -7.81
N HIS A 60 -19.02 7.22 -7.79
CA HIS A 60 -17.75 7.63 -8.42
C HIS A 60 -17.21 6.64 -9.46
N ALA A 61 -17.76 5.43 -9.56
CA ALA A 61 -17.37 4.51 -10.62
C ALA A 61 -17.78 5.07 -11.99
N SER A 62 -16.85 5.10 -12.95
CA SER A 62 -17.16 5.47 -14.33
C SER A 62 -18.00 4.41 -15.05
N TYR A 63 -18.01 3.20 -14.51
CA TYR A 63 -18.91 2.14 -14.91
C TYR A 63 -19.21 1.29 -13.68
N ILE A 64 -20.50 0.99 -13.49
CA ILE A 64 -20.99 0.00 -12.53
C ILE A 64 -22.02 -0.86 -13.27
N ASN A 65 -21.95 -2.16 -13.06
CA ASN A 65 -22.89 -3.04 -13.72
C ASN A 65 -24.31 -2.82 -13.19
N ILE A 66 -25.30 -2.71 -14.07
CA ILE A 66 -26.70 -2.43 -13.68
C ILE A 66 -27.31 -3.46 -12.72
N ALA A 67 -26.82 -4.70 -12.72
CA ALA A 67 -27.30 -5.75 -11.82
C ALA A 67 -26.48 -5.77 -10.53
N HIS A 68 -26.52 -4.67 -9.80
CA HIS A 68 -25.91 -4.55 -8.48
C HIS A 68 -26.94 -4.16 -7.43
N THR A 69 -26.64 -4.49 -6.18
CA THR A 69 -27.37 -4.04 -5.00
C THR A 69 -26.39 -3.46 -4.00
N ILE A 70 -26.82 -2.45 -3.25
CA ILE A 70 -25.98 -1.77 -2.27
C ILE A 70 -26.66 -1.77 -0.91
N THR A 71 -25.87 -2.06 0.11
CA THR A 71 -26.18 -1.81 1.51
C THR A 71 -25.11 -0.89 2.09
N ALA A 72 -25.28 -0.48 3.34
CA ALA A 72 -24.27 0.32 4.04
C ALA A 72 -22.88 -0.37 4.08
N ASP A 73 -22.87 -1.71 4.12
CA ASP A 73 -21.66 -2.51 4.35
C ASP A 73 -21.11 -3.20 3.11
N MET A 74 -21.88 -3.26 2.01
CA MET A 74 -21.48 -4.03 0.84
C MET A 74 -22.15 -3.56 -0.46
N ILE A 75 -21.38 -3.58 -1.55
CA ILE A 75 -21.90 -3.64 -2.91
C ILE A 75 -21.85 -5.09 -3.41
N SER A 76 -22.99 -5.58 -3.91
CA SER A 76 -23.13 -6.94 -4.42
C SER A 76 -23.52 -6.97 -5.88
N PHE A 77 -23.00 -7.95 -6.61
CA PHE A 77 -23.39 -8.28 -7.98
C PHE A 77 -23.91 -9.72 -7.97
N GLN A 78 -25.21 -9.89 -8.13
CA GLN A 78 -25.87 -11.18 -8.14
C GLN A 78 -26.92 -11.25 -9.26
N LEU A 79 -27.23 -12.47 -9.69
CA LEU A 79 -28.49 -12.79 -10.35
C LEU A 79 -29.61 -12.78 -9.31
N THR A 80 -30.38 -11.70 -9.22
CA THR A 80 -31.71 -11.77 -8.61
C THR A 80 -32.70 -12.30 -9.65
N SER A 81 -33.75 -13.00 -9.21
CA SER A 81 -34.80 -13.54 -10.10
C SER A 81 -35.52 -12.47 -10.94
N THR A 82 -35.32 -11.20 -10.63
CA THR A 82 -35.95 -10.04 -11.28
C THR A 82 -35.01 -9.23 -12.17
N VAL A 83 -33.69 -9.46 -12.11
CA VAL A 83 -32.70 -8.70 -12.90
C VAL A 83 -31.76 -9.68 -13.60
N SER A 84 -31.90 -9.77 -14.92
CA SER A 84 -30.91 -10.43 -15.77
C SER A 84 -29.61 -9.62 -15.74
N GLY A 85 -28.69 -9.98 -14.85
CA GLY A 85 -27.32 -9.48 -14.91
C GLY A 85 -26.62 -9.89 -16.21
N PRO A 86 -25.37 -9.44 -16.45
CA PRO A 86 -24.61 -9.88 -17.60
C PRO A 86 -24.49 -11.40 -17.54
N GLN A 87 -25.21 -12.11 -18.39
CA GLN A 87 -25.11 -13.58 -18.47
C GLN A 87 -23.82 -14.05 -19.16
N THR A 88 -22.80 -13.20 -19.12
CA THR A 88 -21.63 -13.26 -19.96
C THR A 88 -20.39 -13.39 -19.08
N LYS A 89 -19.57 -14.35 -19.48
CA LYS A 89 -18.24 -14.60 -18.94
C LYS A 89 -17.36 -13.36 -19.06
N ASP A 90 -16.41 -13.20 -18.14
CA ASP A 90 -15.38 -12.15 -18.20
C ASP A 90 -15.94 -10.70 -18.20
N ALA A 91 -17.16 -10.48 -17.71
CA ALA A 91 -17.83 -9.18 -17.74
C ALA A 91 -17.27 -8.20 -16.69
N ALA A 92 -17.15 -6.93 -17.07
CA ALA A 92 -16.82 -5.86 -16.13
C ALA A 92 -17.97 -5.68 -15.12
N LEU A 93 -17.61 -5.59 -13.84
CA LEU A 93 -18.50 -5.31 -12.72
C LEU A 93 -18.45 -3.83 -12.34
N LEU A 94 -17.24 -3.28 -12.19
CA LEU A 94 -17.03 -1.87 -11.93
C LEU A 94 -15.70 -1.38 -12.51
N LYS A 95 -15.65 -0.08 -12.83
CA LYS A 95 -14.44 0.64 -13.23
C LYS A 95 -14.37 1.96 -12.50
N VAL A 96 -13.21 2.28 -11.93
CA VAL A 96 -12.98 3.52 -11.18
C VAL A 96 -11.75 4.21 -11.74
N PRO A 97 -11.89 5.41 -12.33
CA PRO A 97 -10.74 6.21 -12.74
C PRO A 97 -9.90 6.58 -11.51
N LEU A 98 -8.59 6.30 -11.54
CA LEU A 98 -7.66 6.62 -10.46
C LEU A 98 -6.80 7.83 -10.82
N ILE A 99 -6.25 7.81 -12.04
CA ILE A 99 -5.42 8.90 -12.60
C ILE A 99 -5.98 9.23 -13.97
N THR A 100 -6.24 10.51 -14.22
CA THR A 100 -6.70 10.99 -15.52
C THR A 100 -5.56 10.94 -16.55
N ALA A 101 -5.92 10.85 -17.83
CA ALA A 101 -4.95 10.88 -18.92
C ALA A 101 -4.11 12.17 -18.87
N ASP A 102 -2.90 12.07 -19.41
CA ASP A 102 -1.91 13.15 -19.55
C ASP A 102 -1.37 13.77 -18.24
N VAL A 103 -1.85 13.35 -17.06
CA VAL A 103 -1.30 13.78 -15.76
C VAL A 103 0.11 13.23 -15.51
N LEU A 104 0.34 11.97 -15.89
CA LEU A 104 1.61 11.29 -15.68
C LEU A 104 2.26 10.96 -17.02
N LYS A 105 3.59 11.07 -17.07
CA LYS A 105 4.34 10.63 -18.24
C LYS A 105 4.50 9.11 -18.19
N ASP A 106 4.48 8.47 -19.35
CA ASP A 106 4.99 7.10 -19.47
C ASP A 106 6.39 7.03 -18.83
N CYS A 107 6.70 5.90 -18.21
CA CYS A 107 7.92 5.70 -17.40
C CYS A 107 7.96 6.37 -16.03
N THR A 108 6.89 7.00 -15.58
CA THR A 108 6.77 7.37 -14.16
C THR A 108 6.85 6.08 -13.31
N LEU A 109 7.76 6.06 -12.35
CA LEU A 109 7.93 4.93 -11.42
C LEU A 109 6.77 4.96 -10.45
N LEU A 110 5.87 3.98 -10.57
CA LEU A 110 4.67 3.90 -9.74
C LEU A 110 4.59 2.56 -9.04
N THR A 111 4.42 2.63 -7.72
CA THR A 111 3.94 1.53 -6.90
C THR A 111 2.44 1.74 -6.63
N VAL A 112 1.62 0.77 -7.03
CA VAL A 112 0.17 0.77 -6.76
C VAL A 112 -0.15 -0.35 -5.79
N GLU A 113 -0.85 -0.02 -4.72
CA GLU A 113 -1.33 -0.98 -3.74
C GLU A 113 -2.85 -0.96 -3.68
N ILE A 114 -3.45 -2.14 -3.71
CA ILE A 114 -4.90 -2.34 -3.69
C ILE A 114 -5.24 -3.30 -2.55
N THR A 115 -6.01 -2.85 -1.58
CA THR A 115 -6.64 -3.73 -0.58
C THR A 115 -8.10 -3.93 -0.97
N VAL A 116 -8.56 -5.17 -1.08
CA VAL A 116 -9.99 -5.45 -1.26
C VAL A 116 -10.49 -6.25 -0.07
N ALA A 117 -11.67 -5.89 0.43
CA ALA A 117 -12.39 -6.67 1.40
C ALA A 117 -13.65 -7.23 0.76
N ASN A 118 -13.78 -8.55 0.78
CA ASN A 118 -14.87 -9.27 0.15
C ASN A 118 -15.80 -9.86 1.20
N ASP A 119 -17.03 -10.13 0.81
CA ASP A 119 -17.89 -11.00 1.60
C ASP A 119 -17.32 -12.43 1.57
N VAL A 120 -17.19 -13.03 2.75
CA VAL A 120 -16.70 -14.40 2.87
C VAL A 120 -17.80 -15.42 2.60
N SER A 121 -19.07 -15.01 2.68
CA SER A 121 -20.23 -15.91 2.51
C SER A 121 -20.40 -16.40 1.06
N ILE A 122 -19.92 -15.63 0.09
CA ILE A 122 -20.04 -15.91 -1.35
C ILE A 122 -18.97 -16.87 -1.89
N GLY A 123 -17.82 -17.01 -1.22
CA GLY A 123 -16.77 -17.95 -1.63
C GLY A 123 -16.86 -19.33 -0.96
N GLY A 124 -18.03 -19.65 -0.42
CA GLY A 124 -18.32 -20.90 0.29
C GLY A 124 -18.73 -22.05 -0.64
N LYS A 125 -19.17 -23.19 -0.07
CA LYS A 125 -19.59 -24.37 -0.87
C LYS A 125 -20.82 -24.10 -1.75
N ALA A 126 -21.71 -23.19 -1.31
CA ALA A 126 -23.00 -22.96 -1.94
C ALA A 126 -22.93 -22.08 -3.20
N TYR A 127 -21.90 -21.25 -3.32
CA TYR A 127 -21.80 -20.19 -4.33
C TYR A 127 -20.44 -20.24 -5.02
N ASP A 128 -20.37 -19.63 -6.20
CA ASP A 128 -19.14 -19.51 -7.00
C ASP A 128 -18.74 -18.04 -6.98
N SER A 129 -17.47 -17.73 -6.72
CA SER A 129 -17.00 -16.35 -6.57
C SER A 129 -15.54 -16.16 -7.01
N ASP A 130 -15.28 -16.32 -8.30
CA ASP A 130 -14.00 -15.98 -8.92
C ASP A 130 -14.00 -14.53 -9.43
N ILE A 131 -13.20 -13.67 -8.78
CA ILE A 131 -13.18 -12.23 -9.04
C ILE A 131 -11.79 -11.80 -9.52
N ARG A 132 -11.74 -10.87 -10.45
CA ARG A 132 -10.49 -10.28 -10.95
C ARG A 132 -10.42 -8.82 -10.58
N TYR A 133 -9.29 -8.42 -9.99
CA TYR A 133 -8.98 -7.04 -9.65
C TYR A 133 -7.70 -6.63 -10.35
N GLY A 134 -7.69 -5.45 -10.95
CA GLY A 134 -6.48 -4.97 -11.60
C GLY A 134 -6.55 -3.54 -12.06
N LEU A 135 -5.53 -3.17 -12.80
CA LEU A 135 -5.28 -1.83 -13.31
C LEU A 135 -5.30 -1.87 -14.83
N SER A 136 -5.84 -0.81 -15.44
CA SER A 136 -5.87 -0.63 -16.88
C SER A 136 -5.51 0.78 -17.30
N ASP A 137 -4.89 0.89 -18.48
CA ASP A 137 -4.67 2.14 -19.21
C ASP A 137 -5.76 2.39 -20.29
N GLY A 138 -6.90 1.69 -20.17
CA GLY A 138 -8.02 1.72 -21.12
C GLY A 138 -7.91 0.70 -22.26
N GLU A 139 -6.72 0.13 -22.50
CA GLU A 139 -6.49 -0.90 -23.53
C GLU A 139 -5.95 -2.19 -22.91
N THR A 140 -4.88 -2.06 -22.14
CA THR A 140 -4.19 -3.16 -21.47
C THR A 140 -4.71 -3.28 -20.04
N PHE A 141 -4.88 -4.50 -19.56
CA PHE A 141 -5.21 -4.82 -18.18
C PHE A 141 -4.10 -5.71 -17.58
N ILE A 142 -3.68 -5.40 -16.36
CA ILE A 142 -2.87 -6.28 -15.51
C ILE A 142 -3.54 -6.39 -14.14
N GLY A 143 -3.52 -7.57 -13.54
CA GLY A 143 -4.24 -7.78 -12.29
C GLY A 143 -3.98 -9.13 -11.67
N PHE A 144 -4.79 -9.44 -10.67
CA PHE A 144 -4.86 -10.74 -10.05
C PHE A 144 -6.29 -11.27 -10.09
N GLU A 145 -6.40 -12.57 -10.32
CA GLU A 145 -7.62 -13.30 -10.02
C GLU A 145 -7.57 -13.78 -8.58
N ALA A 146 -8.71 -13.67 -7.90
CA ALA A 146 -8.99 -14.05 -6.53
C ALA A 146 -10.07 -15.15 -6.57
N PRO A 147 -9.67 -16.40 -6.89
CA PRO A 147 -10.59 -17.51 -7.00
C PRO A 147 -11.21 -17.91 -5.66
N ASP A 148 -12.35 -18.56 -5.73
CA ASP A 148 -13.08 -19.09 -4.59
C ASP A 148 -12.55 -20.46 -4.11
N ARG A 149 -13.23 -21.00 -3.09
CA ARG A 149 -12.85 -22.28 -2.49
C ARG A 149 -12.89 -23.47 -3.46
N LYS A 150 -13.83 -23.51 -4.40
CA LYS A 150 -13.97 -24.64 -5.34
C LYS A 150 -12.76 -24.75 -6.26
N SER A 151 -12.13 -23.62 -6.55
CA SER A 151 -10.98 -23.51 -7.44
C SER A 151 -9.66 -23.98 -6.80
N TYR A 152 -9.53 -24.05 -5.47
CA TYR A 152 -8.26 -24.36 -4.79
C TYR A 152 -7.70 -25.76 -5.01
N GLY A 153 -8.50 -26.71 -5.51
CA GLY A 153 -7.95 -28.01 -5.96
C GLY A 153 -6.99 -27.86 -7.16
N THR A 154 -7.27 -26.87 -8.01
CA THR A 154 -6.64 -26.68 -9.31
C THR A 154 -5.79 -25.43 -9.41
N SER A 155 -6.07 -24.39 -8.62
CA SER A 155 -5.38 -23.11 -8.66
C SER A 155 -4.92 -22.63 -7.28
N SER A 156 -3.96 -21.71 -7.30
CA SER A 156 -3.56 -20.91 -6.16
C SER A 156 -4.68 -19.96 -5.75
N PRO A 157 -4.73 -19.52 -4.48
CA PRO A 157 -5.77 -18.63 -3.97
C PRO A 157 -5.74 -17.22 -4.56
N CYS A 158 -4.65 -16.85 -5.20
CA CYS A 158 -4.58 -15.72 -6.09
C CYS A 158 -3.49 -15.98 -7.12
N TYR A 159 -3.64 -15.43 -8.33
CA TYR A 159 -2.63 -15.52 -9.40
C TYR A 159 -2.74 -14.36 -10.38
N GLY A 160 -1.61 -14.00 -10.98
CA GLY A 160 -1.54 -12.87 -11.89
C GLY A 160 -2.27 -13.16 -13.20
N ILE A 161 -2.82 -12.12 -13.79
CA ILE A 161 -3.50 -12.13 -15.08
C ILE A 161 -3.18 -10.85 -15.86
N GLU A 162 -3.13 -10.95 -17.17
CA GLU A 162 -3.11 -9.78 -18.07
C GLU A 162 -4.06 -10.01 -19.24
N GLY A 163 -4.57 -8.93 -19.83
CA GLY A 163 -5.52 -9.01 -20.93
C GLY A 163 -5.78 -7.66 -21.58
N THR A 164 -6.86 -7.60 -22.36
CA THR A 164 -7.36 -6.38 -22.98
C THR A 164 -8.60 -5.90 -22.23
N SER A 165 -8.54 -4.67 -21.71
CA SER A 165 -9.66 -4.02 -21.02
C SER A 165 -10.85 -3.80 -21.96
N GLY A 166 -12.05 -3.82 -21.40
CA GLY A 166 -13.27 -3.45 -22.11
C GLY A 166 -14.50 -3.72 -21.27
N LYS A 167 -15.66 -3.82 -21.93
CA LYS A 167 -16.89 -4.35 -21.30
C LYS A 167 -16.72 -5.82 -20.89
N PHE A 168 -15.87 -6.54 -21.62
CA PHE A 168 -15.42 -7.89 -21.34
C PHE A 168 -13.91 -7.91 -21.36
N LEU A 169 -13.30 -8.60 -20.40
CA LEU A 169 -11.86 -8.83 -20.42
C LEU A 169 -11.53 -9.86 -21.51
N LYS A 170 -10.69 -9.47 -22.47
CA LYS A 170 -10.35 -10.32 -23.62
C LYS A 170 -8.88 -10.71 -23.60
N LYS A 171 -8.52 -11.73 -24.40
CA LYS A 171 -7.12 -12.18 -24.60
C LYS A 171 -6.39 -12.43 -23.27
N ILE A 172 -7.07 -13.12 -22.35
CA ILE A 172 -6.58 -13.31 -20.98
C ILE A 172 -5.38 -14.27 -20.99
N ASN A 173 -4.28 -13.83 -20.40
CA ASN A 173 -3.09 -14.61 -20.17
C ASN A 173 -2.86 -14.78 -18.66
N TYR A 174 -2.82 -16.03 -18.21
CA TYR A 174 -2.70 -16.38 -16.80
C TYR A 174 -1.24 -16.60 -16.39
N LYS A 175 -0.84 -16.07 -15.23
CA LYS A 175 0.53 -16.17 -14.71
C LYS A 175 0.62 -17.22 -13.62
N ASN A 176 1.18 -18.38 -13.99
CA ASN A 176 1.40 -19.53 -13.12
C ASN A 176 0.21 -19.78 -12.19
N THR A 177 -0.89 -20.35 -12.67
CA THR A 177 -2.10 -20.49 -11.85
C THR A 177 -1.98 -21.51 -10.73
N LYS A 178 -1.09 -22.50 -10.87
CA LYS A 178 -1.11 -23.72 -10.03
C LYS A 178 -0.33 -23.61 -8.73
N PHE A 179 0.82 -22.94 -8.70
CA PHE A 179 1.72 -22.96 -7.54
C PHE A 179 2.10 -21.56 -7.06
N PRO A 180 2.31 -21.34 -5.75
CA PRO A 180 2.15 -22.32 -4.66
C PRO A 180 0.68 -22.68 -4.40
N LYS A 181 0.41 -23.94 -4.03
CA LYS A 181 -0.96 -24.39 -3.72
C LYS A 181 -1.30 -24.13 -2.26
N VAL A 182 -2.58 -23.95 -2.00
CA VAL A 182 -3.15 -24.05 -0.66
C VAL A 182 -3.92 -25.35 -0.49
N ASN A 183 -4.30 -25.68 0.74
CA ASN A 183 -5.20 -26.80 0.98
C ASN A 183 -6.51 -26.61 0.19
N LYS A 184 -6.95 -27.62 -0.57
CA LYS A 184 -8.22 -27.55 -1.34
C LYS A 184 -9.46 -27.29 -0.48
N TYR A 185 -9.37 -27.59 0.82
CA TYR A 185 -10.43 -27.31 1.79
C TYR A 185 -10.26 -25.98 2.51
N SER A 186 -9.26 -25.17 2.11
CA SER A 186 -9.05 -23.82 2.63
C SER A 186 -10.29 -22.94 2.41
N TYR A 187 -10.32 -21.83 3.11
CA TYR A 187 -11.41 -20.87 3.15
C TYR A 187 -11.23 -19.80 2.08
N TYR A 188 -12.31 -19.08 1.75
CA TYR A 188 -12.22 -17.87 0.94
C TYR A 188 -11.83 -16.67 1.81
N PRO A 189 -10.72 -15.99 1.53
CA PRO A 189 -10.22 -14.95 2.42
C PRO A 189 -11.06 -13.68 2.29
N GLY A 190 -11.39 -13.09 3.44
CA GLY A 190 -12.15 -11.83 3.48
C GLY A 190 -11.37 -10.61 3.01
N ARG A 191 -10.04 -10.70 2.88
CA ARG A 191 -9.19 -9.62 2.36
C ARG A 191 -8.11 -10.15 1.42
N PHE A 192 -7.90 -9.43 0.33
CA PHE A 192 -6.75 -9.60 -0.57
C PHE A 192 -5.98 -8.28 -0.62
N LEU A 193 -4.65 -8.39 -0.69
CA LEU A 193 -3.78 -7.25 -0.93
C LEU A 193 -2.98 -7.48 -2.20
N PHE A 194 -3.08 -6.56 -3.14
CA PHE A 194 -2.32 -6.54 -4.37
C PHE A 194 -1.32 -5.39 -4.34
N THR A 195 -0.12 -5.63 -4.83
CA THR A 195 0.91 -4.61 -5.04
C THR A 195 1.39 -4.73 -6.47
N PHE A 196 1.57 -3.61 -7.15
CA PHE A 196 2.07 -3.53 -8.51
C PHE A 196 3.22 -2.54 -8.57
N LYS A 197 4.33 -2.94 -9.17
CA LYS A 197 5.41 -2.05 -9.59
C LYS A 197 5.34 -1.92 -11.10
N LEU A 198 4.71 -0.85 -11.57
CA LEU A 198 4.30 -0.72 -12.98
C LEU A 198 5.50 -0.65 -13.93
N ASP A 199 6.60 -0.04 -13.49
CA ASP A 199 7.85 0.03 -14.23
C ASP A 199 8.52 -1.36 -14.35
N GLN A 200 8.46 -2.15 -13.28
CA GLN A 200 9.08 -3.47 -13.19
C GLN A 200 8.27 -4.59 -13.86
N ARG A 201 7.05 -4.28 -14.34
CA ARG A 201 6.08 -5.29 -14.83
C ARG A 201 5.88 -6.40 -13.81
N TRP A 202 5.78 -6.02 -12.55
CA TRP A 202 5.74 -6.96 -11.44
C TRP A 202 4.56 -6.65 -10.55
N GLY A 203 3.98 -7.70 -9.98
CA GLY A 203 3.06 -7.54 -8.86
C GLY A 203 3.13 -8.69 -7.88
N SER A 204 2.51 -8.50 -6.73
CA SER A 204 2.28 -9.55 -5.74
C SER A 204 0.85 -9.53 -5.24
N CYS A 205 0.31 -10.70 -4.94
CA CYS A 205 -0.92 -10.87 -4.19
C CYS A 205 -0.61 -11.50 -2.83
N TYR A 206 -1.31 -11.03 -1.81
CA TYR A 206 -1.27 -11.56 -0.46
C TYR A 206 -2.68 -11.88 0.02
N THR A 207 -2.84 -13.03 0.67
CA THR A 207 -4.08 -13.42 1.35
C THR A 207 -3.76 -14.03 2.72
N ALA A 208 -4.77 -14.09 3.58
CA ALA A 208 -4.62 -14.71 4.89
C ALA A 208 -4.43 -16.24 4.84
N GLN A 209 -4.64 -16.88 3.68
CA GLN A 209 -4.60 -18.34 3.61
C GLN A 209 -3.21 -18.87 3.92
N ASP A 210 -3.17 -20.09 4.44
CA ASP A 210 -1.93 -20.77 4.84
C ASP A 210 -1.01 -19.86 5.68
N HIS A 211 -1.62 -19.08 6.58
CA HIS A 211 -0.94 -18.18 7.53
C HIS A 211 -0.26 -16.96 6.90
N GLY A 212 -0.60 -16.63 5.65
CA GLY A 212 -0.07 -15.47 4.93
C GLY A 212 0.49 -15.86 3.58
N PHE A 213 -0.37 -16.35 2.70
CA PHE A 213 -0.03 -16.70 1.33
C PHE A 213 0.48 -15.46 0.59
N VAL A 214 1.61 -15.59 -0.10
CA VAL A 214 2.14 -14.58 -1.00
C VAL A 214 2.44 -15.24 -2.33
N LYS A 215 2.07 -14.57 -3.42
CA LYS A 215 2.48 -14.96 -4.76
C LYS A 215 2.80 -13.75 -5.61
N THR A 216 3.80 -13.89 -6.46
CA THR A 216 4.24 -12.85 -7.38
C THR A 216 3.85 -13.18 -8.81
N ALA A 217 3.74 -12.16 -9.65
CA ALA A 217 3.46 -12.28 -11.07
C ALA A 217 4.34 -11.31 -11.85
N GLY A 218 4.91 -11.80 -12.94
CA GLY A 218 5.53 -10.98 -13.98
C GLY A 218 4.56 -10.78 -15.15
N TYR A 219 4.42 -9.54 -15.58
CA TYR A 219 3.57 -9.14 -16.70
C TYR A 219 4.42 -8.94 -17.95
N ILE A 220 3.86 -9.27 -19.12
CA ILE A 220 4.53 -9.03 -20.40
C ILE A 220 4.30 -7.58 -20.80
N ASN A 221 3.05 -7.14 -20.66
CA ASN A 221 2.63 -5.80 -21.06
C ASN A 221 2.97 -4.76 -19.97
N ARG A 222 3.23 -3.53 -20.40
CA ARG A 222 3.28 -2.35 -19.55
C ARG A 222 2.05 -1.49 -19.79
N LEU A 223 1.49 -0.98 -18.70
CA LEU A 223 0.47 0.06 -18.78
C LEU A 223 1.12 1.38 -19.21
N LYS A 224 0.49 2.06 -20.16
CA LYS A 224 0.84 3.42 -20.55
C LYS A 224 0.11 4.40 -19.65
N VAL A 225 0.73 4.76 -18.54
CA VAL A 225 0.13 5.64 -17.53
C VAL A 225 -0.22 7.03 -18.06
N SER A 226 0.35 7.45 -19.20
CA SER A 226 -0.08 8.65 -19.92
C SER A 226 -1.51 8.59 -20.45
N LYS A 227 -2.06 7.39 -20.69
CA LYS A 227 -3.48 7.21 -21.06
C LYS A 227 -4.43 7.24 -19.86
N GLY A 228 -3.90 7.47 -18.67
CA GLY A 228 -4.61 7.36 -17.41
C GLY A 228 -4.45 5.97 -16.78
N LEU A 229 -5.00 5.83 -15.58
CA LEU A 229 -4.99 4.59 -14.82
C LEU A 229 -6.37 4.37 -14.21
N THR A 230 -6.95 3.20 -14.46
CA THR A 230 -8.30 2.81 -14.01
C THR A 230 -8.21 1.51 -13.21
N LEU A 231 -8.83 1.49 -12.03
CA LEU A 231 -9.12 0.24 -11.31
C LEU A 231 -10.27 -0.47 -12.03
N GLU A 232 -10.10 -1.73 -12.36
CA GLU A 232 -11.16 -2.52 -12.99
C GLU A 232 -11.41 -3.83 -12.24
N VAL A 233 -12.69 -4.16 -12.09
CA VAL A 233 -13.13 -5.43 -11.49
C VAL A 233 -13.96 -6.20 -12.50
N TYR A 234 -13.62 -7.47 -12.68
CA TYR A 234 -14.33 -8.39 -13.58
C TYR A 234 -14.74 -9.65 -12.82
N LYS A 235 -15.84 -10.27 -13.26
CA LYS A 235 -16.16 -11.65 -12.88
C LYS A 235 -15.55 -12.64 -13.86
N THR A 236 -15.23 -13.85 -13.40
CA THR A 236 -14.69 -14.91 -14.26
C THR A 236 -15.78 -15.57 -15.08
N ASP A 237 -16.88 -16.04 -14.46
CA ASP A 237 -17.99 -16.70 -15.16
C ASP A 237 -19.33 -15.91 -15.06
N LYS A 238 -20.37 -16.38 -15.74
CA LYS A 238 -21.70 -15.77 -15.73
C LYS A 238 -22.40 -15.89 -14.38
N ASN A 239 -22.11 -16.95 -13.62
CA ASN A 239 -22.78 -17.32 -12.38
C ASN A 239 -22.08 -16.81 -11.10
N GLU A 240 -20.95 -16.11 -11.26
CA GLU A 240 -20.19 -15.60 -10.11
C GLU A 240 -21.04 -14.64 -9.27
N ARG A 241 -21.00 -14.84 -7.96
CA ARG A 241 -21.54 -13.89 -6.99
C ARG A 241 -20.39 -13.06 -6.47
N VAL A 242 -20.56 -11.76 -6.49
CA VAL A 242 -19.52 -10.83 -6.02
C VAL A 242 -20.10 -9.94 -4.95
N GLY A 243 -19.36 -9.77 -3.86
CA GLY A 243 -19.73 -8.96 -2.71
C GLY A 243 -18.47 -8.26 -2.21
N ILE A 244 -18.44 -6.95 -2.35
CA ILE A 244 -17.28 -6.11 -2.02
C ILE A 244 -17.70 -5.18 -0.89
N LYS A 245 -17.00 -5.26 0.24
CA LYS A 245 -17.22 -4.39 1.40
C LYS A 245 -16.50 -3.05 1.23
N PHE A 246 -15.26 -3.10 0.75
CA PHE A 246 -14.52 -1.90 0.35
C PHE A 246 -13.38 -2.26 -0.59
N ILE A 247 -12.92 -1.26 -1.35
CA ILE A 247 -11.64 -1.29 -2.07
C ILE A 247 -10.82 -0.10 -1.62
N LYS A 248 -9.56 -0.31 -1.28
CA LYS A 248 -8.62 0.76 -0.97
C LYS A 248 -7.52 0.77 -2.00
N VAL A 249 -7.19 1.94 -2.53
CA VAL A 249 -6.10 2.10 -3.49
C VAL A 249 -5.14 3.18 -3.01
N ALA A 250 -3.84 2.91 -3.08
CA ALA A 250 -2.78 3.89 -2.89
C ALA A 250 -1.82 3.85 -4.10
N ILE A 251 -1.49 5.00 -4.68
CA ILE A 251 -0.51 5.13 -5.76
C ILE A 251 0.61 6.03 -5.28
N THR A 252 1.81 5.46 -5.24
CA THR A 252 3.04 6.15 -4.86
C THR A 252 3.91 6.31 -6.10
N GLN A 253 4.40 7.52 -6.33
CA GLN A 253 5.47 7.80 -7.26
C GLN A 253 6.81 7.59 -6.55
N ASP A 254 7.53 6.56 -7.00
CA ASP A 254 8.76 6.12 -6.35
C ASP A 254 9.92 7.06 -6.69
N SER A 255 10.68 7.41 -5.66
CA SER A 255 11.87 8.22 -5.77
C SER A 255 13.06 7.30 -6.07
N SER A 256 13.64 7.41 -7.27
CA SER A 256 14.75 6.53 -7.70
C SER A 256 15.93 7.34 -8.24
N SER A 257 17.13 6.98 -7.81
CA SER A 257 18.40 7.40 -8.42
C SER A 257 18.76 6.58 -9.67
N VAL A 258 18.00 5.52 -9.97
CA VAL A 258 18.21 4.59 -11.08
C VAL A 258 17.18 4.86 -12.18
N ALA A 259 17.65 4.97 -13.43
CA ALA A 259 16.81 5.23 -14.60
C ALA A 259 15.73 4.13 -14.76
N PRO A 260 14.46 4.51 -15.04
CA PRO A 260 13.37 3.56 -15.26
C PRO A 260 13.71 2.50 -16.32
N SER A 261 13.40 1.24 -16.03
CA SER A 261 13.65 0.11 -16.94
C SER A 261 12.97 0.26 -18.32
N CYS A 262 11.93 1.08 -18.43
CA CYS A 262 11.24 1.38 -19.68
C CYS A 262 11.97 2.38 -20.59
N LEU A 263 12.91 3.18 -20.07
CA LEU A 263 13.79 4.00 -20.92
C LEU A 263 14.72 3.10 -21.74
N PHE A 264 15.24 2.02 -21.15
CA PHE A 264 16.11 1.05 -21.82
C PHE A 264 15.42 0.34 -22.99
N ASP A 265 14.14 -0.04 -22.85
CA ASP A 265 13.37 -0.65 -23.95
C ASP A 265 13.19 0.32 -25.13
N ARG A 266 13.07 1.63 -24.86
CA ARG A 266 12.96 2.66 -25.88
C ARG A 266 14.27 2.86 -26.65
N PHE A 267 15.40 2.70 -25.99
CA PHE A 267 16.73 2.73 -26.62
C PHE A 267 17.00 1.48 -27.48
N GLN A 268 16.57 0.29 -27.04
CA GLN A 268 16.70 -0.94 -27.85
C GLN A 268 15.84 -0.92 -29.12
N LYS A 269 14.62 -0.36 -29.07
CA LYS A 269 13.77 -0.23 -30.27
C LYS A 269 14.27 0.81 -31.28
N ARG A 270 15.07 1.80 -30.87
CA ARG A 270 15.61 2.83 -31.77
C ARG A 270 16.96 2.47 -32.39
N SER A 271 17.62 1.39 -31.98
CA SER A 271 18.95 1.01 -32.47
C SER A 271 18.96 0.18 -33.77
N ILE A 272 17.86 0.13 -34.53
CA ILE A 272 17.83 -0.48 -35.87
C ILE A 272 17.83 0.64 -36.91
N PHE A 273 18.99 1.25 -37.14
CA PHE A 273 19.26 2.04 -38.35
C PHE A 273 20.61 1.58 -38.92
N PRO A 274 20.72 1.33 -40.24
CA PRO A 274 21.97 0.91 -40.85
C PRO A 274 22.98 2.06 -40.77
N MET A 275 24.14 1.78 -40.19
CA MET A 275 25.29 2.69 -40.13
C MET A 275 25.73 3.04 -41.56
N LYS A 276 25.42 4.26 -42.02
CA LYS A 276 26.25 4.96 -43.01
C LYS A 276 26.63 6.35 -42.49
N SER A 277 27.94 6.57 -42.52
CA SER A 277 28.74 7.76 -42.23
C SER A 277 28.02 9.10 -42.02
N SER A 278 28.23 9.70 -40.85
CA SER A 278 29.07 10.91 -40.72
C SER A 278 29.03 11.40 -39.27
N ILE A 279 30.20 11.50 -38.65
CA ILE A 279 30.42 11.86 -37.24
C ILE A 279 30.01 13.32 -36.93
N ALA A 280 29.60 14.11 -37.93
CA ALA A 280 29.20 15.51 -37.75
C ALA A 280 27.71 15.73 -37.39
N LYS A 281 26.81 14.74 -37.55
CA LYS A 281 25.37 14.92 -37.25
C LYS A 281 24.95 14.58 -35.82
N VAL A 282 25.82 13.92 -35.04
CA VAL A 282 25.51 13.53 -33.65
C VAL A 282 25.66 14.69 -32.67
N ALA A 283 26.50 15.68 -32.98
CA ALA A 283 26.66 16.89 -32.16
C ALA A 283 25.49 17.88 -32.29
N ALA A 284 24.84 17.96 -33.46
CA ALA A 284 23.74 18.89 -33.69
C ALA A 284 22.42 18.46 -33.02
N VAL A 285 22.19 17.16 -32.79
CA VAL A 285 20.98 16.67 -32.12
C VAL A 285 21.08 16.80 -30.59
N LEU A 286 22.29 16.86 -30.02
CA LEU A 286 22.48 17.10 -28.58
C LEU A 286 22.33 18.57 -28.18
N ALA A 287 22.53 19.52 -29.09
CA ALA A 287 22.42 20.96 -28.80
C ALA A 287 20.98 21.51 -28.83
N VAL A 288 20.04 20.82 -29.50
CA VAL A 288 18.64 21.25 -29.64
C VAL A 288 17.76 20.82 -28.46
N ILE A 289 18.26 19.94 -27.57
CA ILE A 289 17.50 19.45 -26.40
C ILE A 289 17.71 20.34 -25.15
N THR A 290 18.54 21.38 -25.23
CA THR A 290 18.86 22.30 -24.11
C THR A 290 18.12 23.65 -24.12
N LEU A 291 17.09 23.86 -24.96
CA LEU A 291 16.42 25.17 -25.08
C LEU A 291 14.89 25.15 -25.05
N LEU A 292 14.26 24.17 -24.38
CA LEU A 292 12.86 24.27 -23.98
C LEU A 292 12.77 24.20 -22.46
N VAL A 293 13.10 25.32 -21.82
CA VAL A 293 12.63 25.64 -20.47
C VAL A 293 11.18 26.10 -20.63
N PRO A 294 10.18 25.42 -20.05
CA PRO A 294 8.88 26.06 -19.90
C PRO A 294 9.05 27.16 -18.85
N THR A 295 9.02 28.41 -19.31
CA THR A 295 8.75 29.56 -18.44
C THR A 295 7.35 29.38 -17.86
N VAL A 296 7.28 28.98 -16.59
CA VAL A 296 6.05 29.05 -15.81
C VAL A 296 5.87 30.52 -15.44
N TYR A 297 4.96 31.20 -16.14
CA TYR A 297 4.40 32.46 -15.68
C TYR A 297 3.62 32.19 -14.39
N CYS A 298 3.99 32.86 -13.30
CA CYS A 298 3.10 33.03 -12.17
C CYS A 298 2.01 34.01 -12.60
N ASP A 299 0.77 33.53 -12.74
CA ASP A 299 -0.37 34.41 -12.95
C ASP A 299 -0.65 35.18 -11.66
N GLU A 300 -0.60 36.50 -11.76
CA GLU A 300 -0.99 37.42 -10.71
C GLU A 300 -2.44 37.20 -10.28
N ALA A 301 -2.68 37.39 -8.99
CA ALA A 301 -3.98 37.34 -8.35
C ALA A 301 -5.01 38.21 -9.09
N ARG A 302 -6.00 37.57 -9.71
CA ARG A 302 -7.25 38.24 -10.09
C ARG A 302 -8.26 38.10 -8.96
N GLN A 303 -8.58 39.25 -8.35
CA GLN A 303 -9.74 39.45 -7.49
C GLN A 303 -11.02 39.06 -8.24
N CYS A 304 -11.83 38.18 -7.64
CA CYS A 304 -13.20 37.95 -8.08
C CYS A 304 -14.11 39.02 -7.44
N PRO A 305 -14.89 39.77 -8.22
CA PRO A 305 -16.00 40.56 -7.70
C PRO A 305 -17.18 39.67 -7.32
N HIS A 306 -17.95 40.15 -6.34
CA HIS A 306 -19.17 39.56 -5.81
C HIS A 306 -20.24 39.25 -6.87
N SER A 307 -21.17 38.38 -6.45
CA SER A 307 -22.53 38.11 -6.97
C SER A 307 -22.69 37.03 -8.06
N ALA A 308 -22.95 35.80 -7.61
CA ALA A 308 -23.98 34.90 -8.15
C ALA A 308 -24.08 33.63 -7.27
N CYS A 309 -25.05 33.59 -6.36
CA CYS A 309 -25.42 32.36 -5.65
C CYS A 309 -26.20 31.44 -6.61
N GLY A 310 -25.51 30.45 -7.19
CA GLY A 310 -26.12 29.23 -7.71
C GLY A 310 -26.31 28.19 -6.59
N PRO A 311 -27.09 27.12 -6.81
CA PRO A 311 -27.49 26.19 -5.76
C PRO A 311 -26.24 25.55 -5.14
N SER A 312 -26.29 25.37 -3.82
CA SER A 312 -25.22 24.84 -2.99
C SER A 312 -24.62 23.58 -3.61
N LYS A 313 -23.37 23.69 -4.09
CA LYS A 313 -22.51 22.53 -4.33
C LYS A 313 -22.54 21.68 -3.07
N ALA A 314 -22.97 20.43 -3.20
CA ALA A 314 -22.78 19.44 -2.14
C ALA A 314 -21.30 19.52 -1.71
N CYS A 315 -21.07 19.75 -0.43
CA CYS A 315 -19.72 19.82 0.11
C CYS A 315 -19.07 18.46 -0.14
N GLU A 316 -18.15 18.38 -1.10
CA GLU A 316 -17.34 17.19 -1.36
C GLU A 316 -16.49 16.92 -0.11
N LEU A 317 -16.98 16.04 0.75
CA LEU A 317 -16.24 15.46 1.88
C LEU A 317 -15.22 14.49 1.29
N GLN A 318 -14.03 14.99 0.94
CA GLN A 318 -12.88 14.14 0.63
C GLN A 318 -12.01 13.99 1.88
N ASP A 319 -11.84 12.75 2.30
CA ASP A 319 -10.81 12.36 3.25
C ASP A 319 -9.44 12.81 2.74
N LYS A 320 -8.69 13.55 3.56
CA LYS A 320 -7.39 14.11 3.17
C LYS A 320 -6.27 13.26 3.75
N LEU A 321 -5.53 12.55 2.91
CA LEU A 321 -4.33 11.89 3.39
C LEU A 321 -3.23 12.92 3.72
N ILE A 322 -2.73 12.88 4.95
CA ILE A 322 -1.74 13.83 5.46
C ILE A 322 -0.37 13.19 5.74
N TYR A 323 -0.29 11.86 5.80
CA TYR A 323 0.98 11.13 5.94
C TYR A 323 0.91 9.77 5.25
N HIS A 324 1.97 9.39 4.54
CA HIS A 324 2.14 8.05 4.00
C HIS A 324 3.62 7.71 3.91
N GLN A 325 4.04 6.62 4.54
CA GLN A 325 5.43 6.17 4.48
C GLN A 325 5.52 4.66 4.56
N THR A 326 6.25 4.06 3.62
CA THR A 326 6.76 2.70 3.75
C THR A 326 8.19 2.77 4.27
N MET A 327 8.46 2.11 5.38
CA MET A 327 9.68 2.20 6.16
C MET A 327 10.40 0.85 6.05
N THR A 328 11.40 0.79 5.17
CA THR A 328 12.30 -0.36 5.03
C THR A 328 13.31 -0.40 6.18
N PRO A 329 14.05 -1.50 6.39
CA PRO A 329 15.03 -1.61 7.48
C PRO A 329 16.05 -0.48 7.48
N ALA A 330 16.62 -0.16 6.31
CA ALA A 330 17.56 0.95 6.16
C ALA A 330 16.92 2.33 6.44
N TRP A 331 15.64 2.51 6.08
CA TRP A 331 14.91 3.72 6.40
C TRP A 331 14.69 3.84 7.91
N LEU A 332 14.30 2.74 8.58
CA LEU A 332 14.08 2.72 10.02
C LEU A 332 15.35 3.09 10.79
N GLU A 333 16.50 2.53 10.41
CA GLU A 333 17.79 2.83 11.03
C GLU A 333 18.23 4.29 10.82
N GLY A 334 17.98 4.85 9.63
CA GLY A 334 18.39 6.22 9.31
C GLY A 334 17.44 7.34 9.82
N PHE A 335 16.17 7.04 10.08
CA PHE A 335 15.14 8.06 10.32
C PHE A 335 14.36 7.92 11.62
N ALA A 336 14.52 6.83 12.37
CA ALA A 336 13.91 6.73 13.68
C ALA A 336 14.52 7.76 14.66
N SER A 337 13.66 8.42 15.44
CA SER A 337 14.09 9.30 16.54
C SER A 337 14.73 8.54 17.70
N TYR A 338 14.41 7.26 17.80
CA TYR A 338 15.02 6.33 18.74
C TYR A 338 15.03 4.94 18.12
N ILE A 339 16.17 4.27 18.24
CA ILE A 339 16.34 2.86 17.90
C ILE A 339 17.17 2.21 19.01
N ASP A 340 16.72 1.05 19.52
CA ASP A 340 17.47 0.31 20.54
C ASP A 340 18.82 -0.13 19.99
N SER A 341 19.90 0.08 20.73
CA SER A 341 21.26 -0.20 20.24
C SER A 341 21.54 -1.69 20.02
N SER A 342 20.73 -2.59 20.56
CA SER A 342 20.89 -4.05 20.40
C SER A 342 20.12 -4.55 19.18
N HIS A 343 20.44 -4.01 18.01
CA HIS A 343 19.85 -4.43 16.74
C HIS A 343 20.92 -4.75 15.69
N SER A 344 20.49 -5.46 14.65
CA SER A 344 21.24 -5.62 13.41
C SER A 344 20.33 -5.35 12.22
N THR A 345 20.89 -4.73 11.18
CA THR A 345 20.13 -4.37 9.98
C THR A 345 20.74 -5.04 8.75
N THR A 346 19.85 -5.58 7.93
CA THR A 346 20.11 -6.04 6.56
C THR A 346 19.15 -5.32 5.62
N ALA A 347 19.34 -5.45 4.31
CA ALA A 347 18.43 -4.84 3.33
C ALA A 347 16.95 -5.25 3.53
N ASP A 348 16.69 -6.48 3.97
CA ASP A 348 15.34 -7.07 4.05
C ASP A 348 14.79 -7.20 5.47
N LEU A 349 15.61 -6.97 6.48
CA LEU A 349 15.25 -7.21 7.87
C LEU A 349 16.03 -6.31 8.83
N ILE A 350 15.33 -5.68 9.77
CA ILE A 350 15.91 -5.18 11.02
C ILE A 350 15.55 -6.13 12.16
N THR A 351 16.56 -6.57 12.91
CA THR A 351 16.41 -7.54 14.00
C THR A 351 16.81 -6.90 15.32
N PHE A 352 15.88 -6.84 16.28
CA PHE A 352 16.18 -6.50 17.66
C PHE A 352 16.41 -7.77 18.48
N ASN A 353 17.53 -7.80 19.20
CA ASN A 353 17.93 -8.97 19.97
C ASN A 353 17.32 -8.97 21.38
N ALA A 354 17.36 -10.15 21.99
CA ALA A 354 17.07 -10.30 23.41
C ALA A 354 18.03 -9.41 24.21
N GLY A 355 17.51 -8.79 25.27
CA GLY A 355 18.24 -7.88 26.13
C GLY A 355 18.02 -8.19 27.59
N LYS A 356 18.15 -7.17 28.45
CA LYS A 356 18.00 -7.32 29.90
C LYS A 356 16.74 -6.69 30.49
N VAL A 357 15.98 -5.93 29.69
CA VAL A 357 14.88 -5.09 30.19
C VAL A 357 13.57 -5.41 29.47
N SER A 358 12.52 -5.65 30.25
CA SER A 358 11.14 -5.83 29.79
C SER A 358 10.47 -4.48 29.50
N ASN A 359 9.43 -4.47 28.66
CA ASN A 359 8.68 -3.27 28.27
C ASN A 359 9.51 -2.17 27.59
N ALA A 360 10.72 -2.49 27.11
CA ALA A 360 11.63 -1.50 26.53
C ALA A 360 11.17 -1.05 25.14
N ALA A 361 11.34 0.24 24.86
CA ALA A 361 11.18 0.77 23.51
C ALA A 361 12.25 0.15 22.61
N LEU A 362 11.83 -0.30 21.43
CA LEU A 362 12.71 -0.76 20.36
C LEU A 362 12.91 0.32 19.31
N LEU A 363 11.86 1.08 19.01
CA LEU A 363 11.82 2.00 17.89
C LEU A 363 10.81 3.11 18.17
N LYS A 364 11.15 4.36 17.83
CA LYS A 364 10.21 5.49 17.82
C LYS A 364 10.37 6.33 16.57
N ILE A 365 9.27 6.59 15.88
CA ILE A 365 9.24 7.30 14.61
C ILE A 365 8.24 8.44 14.70
N PRO A 366 8.70 9.71 14.67
CA PRO A 366 7.80 10.85 14.60
C PRO A 366 7.05 10.81 13.26
N LEU A 367 5.72 10.79 13.32
CA LEU A 367 4.86 10.79 12.14
C LEU A 367 4.34 12.20 11.86
N ILE A 368 3.86 12.87 12.92
CA ILE A 368 3.37 14.25 12.90
C ILE A 368 4.09 15.00 14.01
N ALA A 369 4.66 16.16 13.69
CA ALA A 369 5.30 17.02 14.69
C ALA A 369 4.26 17.68 15.61
N SER A 370 4.69 18.14 16.78
CA SER A 370 3.84 18.94 17.67
C SER A 370 3.36 20.21 16.96
N ASP A 371 2.19 20.69 17.37
CA ASP A 371 1.57 21.94 16.93
C ASP A 371 1.21 22.01 15.43
N VAL A 372 1.37 20.91 14.68
CA VAL A 372 0.95 20.82 13.27
C VAL A 372 -0.56 20.63 13.13
N LEU A 373 -1.19 19.88 14.05
CA LEU A 373 -2.62 19.57 14.05
C LEU A 373 -3.26 19.96 15.38
N THR A 374 -4.56 20.23 15.37
CA THR A 374 -5.36 20.46 16.58
C THR A 374 -6.02 19.18 17.08
N ASP A 375 -6.26 19.04 18.40
CA ASP A 375 -6.77 17.81 19.03
C ASP A 375 -8.15 17.32 18.53
N CYS A 376 -8.92 18.19 17.87
CA CYS A 376 -10.24 17.88 17.33
C CYS A 376 -10.22 17.35 15.88
N VAL A 377 -9.06 17.24 15.25
CA VAL A 377 -8.97 16.70 13.89
C VAL A 377 -9.26 15.20 13.92
N PRO A 378 -10.30 14.72 13.22
CA PRO A 378 -10.57 13.29 13.14
C PRO A 378 -9.51 12.65 12.23
N LEU A 379 -8.79 11.66 12.78
CA LEU A 379 -7.72 10.98 12.08
C LEU A 379 -7.94 9.48 12.10
N THR A 380 -7.92 8.88 10.91
CA THR A 380 -7.73 7.45 10.73
C THR A 380 -6.25 7.16 10.46
N VAL A 381 -5.65 6.30 11.28
CA VAL A 381 -4.26 5.83 11.12
C VAL A 381 -4.26 4.35 10.81
N GLU A 382 -3.62 3.96 9.72
CA GLU A 382 -3.43 2.56 9.35
C GLU A 382 -1.95 2.20 9.37
N ILE A 383 -1.65 1.09 10.03
CA ILE A 383 -0.28 0.59 10.18
C ILE A 383 -0.24 -0.83 9.67
N THR A 384 0.60 -1.09 8.67
CA THR A 384 0.90 -2.44 8.22
C THR A 384 2.31 -2.80 8.63
N VAL A 385 2.47 -3.87 9.39
CA VAL A 385 3.78 -4.38 9.80
C VAL A 385 4.00 -5.73 9.13
N ALA A 386 5.16 -5.92 8.50
CA ALA A 386 5.61 -7.23 8.04
C ALA A 386 6.75 -7.72 8.92
N ASN A 387 6.58 -8.89 9.52
CA ASN A 387 7.53 -9.49 10.44
C ASN A 387 8.21 -10.73 9.84
N ASP A 388 9.37 -11.08 10.38
CA ASP A 388 10.00 -12.37 10.12
C ASP A 388 9.30 -13.47 10.92
N VAL A 389 8.56 -14.31 10.21
CA VAL A 389 7.83 -15.46 10.77
C VAL A 389 8.71 -16.46 11.52
N ARG A 390 10.03 -16.46 11.27
CA ARG A 390 10.98 -17.33 11.98
C ARG A 390 11.20 -16.87 13.43
N ILE A 391 11.04 -15.58 13.72
CA ILE A 391 11.30 -15.01 15.05
C ILE A 391 10.10 -15.22 15.98
N GLY A 392 8.86 -15.00 15.55
CA GLY A 392 7.67 -15.38 16.34
C GLY A 392 7.27 -16.87 16.24
N GLY A 393 8.11 -17.67 15.57
CA GLY A 393 7.87 -19.08 15.25
C GLY A 393 8.37 -20.07 16.31
N ARG A 394 8.83 -21.25 15.87
CA ARG A 394 9.43 -22.24 16.77
C ARG A 394 10.92 -21.92 16.96
N GLY A 395 11.27 -21.18 18.00
CA GLY A 395 12.69 -21.01 18.38
C GLY A 395 13.00 -19.77 19.23
N TYR A 396 12.22 -18.70 19.08
CA TYR A 396 12.40 -17.46 19.83
C TYR A 396 11.07 -17.00 20.43
N ASP A 397 11.17 -16.19 21.48
CA ASP A 397 10.05 -15.48 22.09
C ASP A 397 9.87 -14.15 21.34
N SER A 398 8.64 -13.79 20.98
CA SER A 398 8.36 -12.56 20.23
C SER A 398 6.98 -11.95 20.50
N ASP A 399 6.83 -11.35 21.67
CA ASP A 399 5.67 -10.56 22.06
C ASP A 399 5.94 -9.06 21.84
N ILE A 400 5.39 -8.50 20.77
CA ILE A 400 5.68 -7.13 20.32
C ILE A 400 4.46 -6.25 20.39
N ARG A 401 4.67 -4.99 20.75
CA ARG A 401 3.64 -3.97 20.83
C ARG A 401 3.89 -2.90 19.78
N TYR A 402 2.90 -2.66 18.94
CA TYR A 402 2.89 -1.59 17.95
C TYR A 402 1.78 -0.61 18.29
N GLY A 403 2.06 0.68 18.26
CA GLY A 403 1.05 1.68 18.53
C GLY A 403 1.49 3.10 18.29
N LEU A 404 0.60 4.01 18.69
CA LEU A 404 0.73 5.44 18.50
C LEU A 404 0.83 6.12 19.87
N SER A 405 1.59 7.21 19.90
CA SER A 405 1.86 7.98 21.11
C SER A 405 1.82 9.48 20.84
N ASP A 406 1.29 10.24 21.80
CA ASP A 406 1.35 11.71 21.84
C ASP A 406 2.54 12.22 22.70
N GLY A 407 3.50 11.33 22.97
CA GLY A 407 4.63 11.56 23.87
C GLY A 407 4.33 11.28 25.35
N THR A 408 3.05 11.14 25.73
CA THR A 408 2.64 10.77 27.10
C THR A 408 1.83 9.49 27.11
N ASN A 409 0.73 9.47 26.37
CA ASN A 409 -0.18 8.34 26.25
C ASN A 409 0.20 7.48 25.06
N PHE A 410 0.06 6.17 25.21
CA PHE A 410 0.25 5.19 24.15
C PHE A 410 -1.05 4.39 23.98
N ILE A 411 -1.47 4.18 22.74
CA ILE A 411 -2.52 3.23 22.37
C ILE A 411 -1.98 2.33 21.26
N GLY A 412 -2.31 1.05 21.29
CA GLY A 412 -1.75 0.11 20.33
C GLY A 412 -2.36 -1.27 20.41
N PHE A 413 -1.66 -2.21 19.79
CA PHE A 413 -1.94 -3.63 19.87
C PHE A 413 -0.67 -4.38 20.24
N GLU A 414 -0.82 -5.38 21.10
CA GLU A 414 0.18 -6.43 21.27
C GLU A 414 -0.06 -7.52 20.21
N ALA A 415 1.03 -8.00 19.62
CA ALA A 415 1.12 -9.01 18.59
C ALA A 415 1.96 -10.17 19.14
N PRO A 416 1.35 -11.05 19.97
CA PRO A 416 2.07 -12.11 20.64
C PRO A 416 2.55 -13.22 19.71
N ASP A 417 3.56 -13.95 20.18
CA ASP A 417 4.16 -15.09 19.50
C ASP A 417 3.24 -16.32 19.48
N ARG A 418 3.68 -17.37 18.78
CA ARG A 418 2.92 -18.62 18.69
C ARG A 418 2.67 -19.31 20.03
N ARG A 419 3.59 -19.24 21.00
CA ARG A 419 3.48 -19.95 22.29
C ARG A 419 2.33 -19.39 23.12
N THR A 420 2.01 -18.12 22.91
CA THR A 420 0.98 -17.40 23.64
C THR A 420 -0.46 -17.70 23.17
N TYR A 421 -0.65 -18.27 21.97
CA TYR A 421 -1.99 -18.53 21.39
C TYR A 421 -2.85 -19.55 22.13
N ALA A 422 -2.25 -20.38 23.00
CA ALA A 422 -3.04 -21.24 23.89
C ALA A 422 -3.90 -20.44 24.88
N ARG A 423 -3.51 -19.20 25.18
CA ARG A 423 -4.09 -18.37 26.24
C ARG A 423 -4.67 -17.06 25.74
N GLN A 424 -4.14 -16.52 24.64
CA GLN A 424 -4.49 -15.20 24.15
C GLN A 424 -4.80 -15.18 22.64
N SER A 425 -5.51 -14.15 22.21
CA SER A 425 -5.71 -13.79 20.82
C SER A 425 -4.37 -13.42 20.16
N PRO A 426 -4.23 -13.56 18.84
CA PRO A 426 -2.98 -13.26 18.12
C PRO A 426 -2.70 -11.79 17.91
N CYS A 427 -3.68 -10.94 18.22
CA CYS A 427 -3.46 -9.56 18.52
C CYS A 427 -4.55 -9.09 19.49
N TYR A 428 -4.23 -8.12 20.35
CA TYR A 428 -5.21 -7.52 21.26
C TYR A 428 -4.81 -6.10 21.64
N GLY A 429 -5.82 -5.26 21.92
CA GLY A 429 -5.59 -3.85 22.20
C GLY A 429 -4.87 -3.64 23.52
N ILE A 430 -4.03 -2.61 23.58
CA ILE A 430 -3.32 -2.18 24.78
C ILE A 430 -3.25 -0.66 24.82
N GLU A 431 -3.17 -0.10 26.02
CA GLU A 431 -2.84 1.30 26.24
C GLU A 431 -1.88 1.44 27.43
N GLY A 432 -1.16 2.56 27.50
CA GLY A 432 -0.22 2.81 28.60
C GLY A 432 0.39 4.20 28.54
N THR A 433 1.47 4.39 29.28
CA THR A 433 2.27 5.61 29.28
C THR A 433 3.55 5.39 28.48
N SER A 434 3.74 6.20 27.45
CA SER A 434 4.93 6.20 26.60
C SER A 434 6.18 6.58 27.39
N GLY A 435 7.34 6.05 26.97
CA GLY A 435 8.64 6.44 27.50
C GLY A 435 9.75 5.56 26.95
N LYS A 436 10.88 5.51 27.65
CA LYS A 436 11.92 4.49 27.41
C LYS A 436 11.40 3.08 27.71
N PHE A 437 10.48 2.99 28.66
CA PHE A 437 9.74 1.78 29.00
C PHE A 437 8.25 2.10 28.96
N LEU A 438 7.45 1.21 28.40
CA LEU A 438 6.00 1.31 28.47
C LEU A 438 5.54 1.03 29.90
N LYS A 439 4.81 1.96 30.50
CA LYS A 439 4.33 1.88 31.89
C LYS A 439 2.81 1.86 31.95
N LYS A 440 2.26 1.48 33.11
CA LYS A 440 0.80 1.50 33.38
C LYS A 440 -0.01 0.80 32.28
N ILE A 441 0.45 -0.38 31.87
CA ILE A 441 -0.10 -1.10 30.73
C ILE A 441 -1.49 -1.62 31.10
N ASN A 442 -2.48 -1.27 30.30
CA ASN A 442 -3.85 -1.76 30.38
C ASN A 442 -4.18 -2.60 29.15
N TYR A 443 -4.57 -3.84 29.37
CA TYR A 443 -4.84 -4.82 28.31
C TYR A 443 -6.33 -4.89 27.98
N LYS A 444 -6.68 -4.89 26.70
CA LYS A 444 -8.06 -4.95 26.21
C LYS A 444 -8.40 -6.35 25.72
N ASN A 445 -9.25 -7.06 26.47
CA ASN A 445 -9.77 -8.39 26.16
C ASN A 445 -8.72 -9.29 25.48
N THR A 446 -7.75 -9.78 26.22
CA THR A 446 -6.63 -10.55 25.63
C THR A 446 -7.04 -11.94 25.14
N LYS A 447 -8.16 -12.49 25.60
CA LYS A 447 -8.48 -13.92 25.46
C LYS A 447 -9.35 -14.27 24.25
N PHE A 448 -10.29 -13.41 23.86
CA PHE A 448 -11.30 -13.75 22.86
C PHE A 448 -11.44 -12.70 21.75
N PRO A 449 -11.56 -13.07 20.46
CA PRO A 449 -11.70 -14.44 19.97
C PRO A 449 -10.40 -15.25 20.10
N LYS A 450 -10.55 -16.57 20.33
CA LYS A 450 -9.40 -17.48 20.38
C LYS A 450 -9.05 -17.94 18.98
N VAL A 451 -7.78 -18.26 18.81
CA VAL A 451 -7.29 -18.95 17.63
C VAL A 451 -6.80 -20.36 17.98
N ASN A 452 -6.60 -21.21 16.98
CA ASN A 452 -5.94 -22.49 17.18
C ASN A 452 -4.55 -22.27 17.79
N LYS A 453 -4.24 -22.92 18.93
CA LYS A 453 -2.93 -22.82 19.60
C LYS A 453 -1.75 -23.27 18.74
N TYR A 454 -2.00 -23.99 17.65
CA TYR A 454 -1.00 -24.42 16.70
C TYR A 454 -0.89 -23.51 15.46
N SER A 455 -1.67 -22.43 15.39
CA SER A 455 -1.58 -21.43 14.33
C SER A 455 -0.18 -20.83 14.27
N TYR A 456 0.28 -20.55 13.05
CA TYR A 456 1.60 -19.98 12.83
C TYR A 456 1.60 -18.49 13.11
N TYR A 457 2.76 -17.97 13.50
CA TYR A 457 2.95 -16.54 13.69
C TYR A 457 2.70 -15.78 12.38
N PRO A 458 1.88 -14.72 12.38
CA PRO A 458 1.55 -13.99 11.16
C PRO A 458 2.79 -13.29 10.59
N GLY A 459 3.01 -13.44 9.29
CA GLY A 459 4.03 -12.64 8.59
C GLY A 459 3.63 -11.17 8.43
N ARG A 460 2.36 -10.84 8.69
CA ARG A 460 1.82 -9.49 8.54
C ARG A 460 0.72 -9.18 9.55
N PHE A 461 0.76 -7.98 10.10
CA PHE A 461 -0.24 -7.40 10.98
C PHE A 461 -0.75 -6.11 10.36
N LEU A 462 -2.07 -5.92 10.35
CA LEU A 462 -2.71 -4.69 9.90
C LEU A 462 -3.44 -4.09 11.09
N PHE A 463 -3.06 -2.89 11.48
CA PHE A 463 -3.70 -2.12 12.54
C PHE A 463 -4.41 -0.92 11.93
N THR A 464 -5.58 -0.59 12.47
CA THR A 464 -6.33 0.62 12.15
C THR A 464 -6.69 1.31 13.44
N PHE A 465 -6.57 2.63 13.48
CA PHE A 465 -6.93 3.45 14.61
C PHE A 465 -7.80 4.59 14.12
N LYS A 466 -8.93 4.85 14.80
CA LYS A 466 -9.71 6.07 14.67
C LYS A 466 -9.51 6.88 15.95
N LEU A 467 -8.65 7.89 15.86
CA LEU A 467 -8.11 8.58 17.05
C LEU A 467 -9.18 9.40 17.78
N ASP A 468 -10.13 9.97 17.04
CA ASP A 468 -11.31 10.67 17.54
C ASP A 468 -12.30 9.72 18.22
N GLN A 469 -12.48 8.51 17.68
CA GLN A 469 -13.41 7.49 18.18
C GLN A 469 -12.83 6.65 19.31
N ARG A 470 -11.55 6.84 19.66
CA ARG A 470 -10.79 6.01 20.61
C ARG A 470 -10.94 4.51 20.29
N TRP A 471 -10.89 4.20 19.01
CA TRP A 471 -11.16 2.87 18.51
C TRP A 471 -9.98 2.39 17.68
N GLY A 472 -9.75 1.09 17.69
CA GLY A 472 -8.86 0.46 16.72
C GLY A 472 -9.27 -0.96 16.38
N SER A 473 -8.68 -1.49 15.32
CA SER A 473 -8.73 -2.89 14.95
C SER A 473 -7.36 -3.45 14.63
N CYS A 474 -7.22 -4.76 14.83
CA CYS A 474 -6.07 -5.53 14.39
C CYS A 474 -6.55 -6.70 13.54
N TYR A 475 -5.86 -6.92 12.42
CA TYR A 475 -6.12 -7.99 11.48
C TYR A 475 -4.85 -8.82 11.25
N THR A 476 -4.99 -10.15 11.25
CA THR A 476 -3.91 -11.10 10.98
C THR A 476 -4.37 -12.24 10.10
N ALA A 477 -3.41 -12.96 9.49
CA ALA A 477 -3.72 -14.09 8.61
C ALA A 477 -4.27 -15.34 9.32
N GLN A 478 -4.27 -15.35 10.66
CA GLN A 478 -4.66 -16.55 11.39
C GLN A 478 -6.14 -16.84 11.29
N ASP A 479 -6.50 -18.10 11.50
CA ASP A 479 -7.88 -18.58 11.64
C ASP A 479 -8.82 -17.96 10.63
N HIS A 480 -8.37 -17.94 9.38
CA HIS A 480 -9.13 -17.51 8.24
C HIS A 480 -9.23 -16.00 7.99
N GLY A 481 -8.38 -15.21 8.65
CA GLY A 481 -8.46 -13.75 8.66
C GLY A 481 -9.03 -13.27 9.99
N PHE A 482 -8.23 -13.41 11.06
CA PHE A 482 -8.59 -12.95 12.38
C PHE A 482 -8.68 -11.43 12.40
N GLU A 483 -9.82 -10.91 12.85
CA GLU A 483 -10.01 -9.49 13.13
C GLU A 483 -10.48 -9.29 14.57
N LYS A 484 -9.93 -8.29 15.24
CA LYS A 484 -10.33 -7.92 16.60
C LYS A 484 -10.28 -6.42 16.77
N THR A 485 -11.28 -5.89 17.45
CA THR A 485 -11.38 -4.46 17.76
C THR A 485 -11.02 -4.17 19.20
N ALA A 486 -10.65 -2.93 19.48
CA ALA A 486 -10.37 -2.43 20.81
C ALA A 486 -10.91 -1.00 20.98
N GLY A 487 -11.51 -0.73 22.15
CA GLY A 487 -11.79 0.61 22.61
C GLY A 487 -10.73 1.07 23.61
N TYR A 488 -10.28 2.31 23.47
CA TYR A 488 -9.27 2.94 24.31
C TYR A 488 -9.90 3.96 25.25
N ILE A 489 -9.38 4.04 26.46
CA ILE A 489 -9.78 5.07 27.43
C ILE A 489 -9.03 6.36 27.10
N ASN A 490 -7.74 6.23 26.84
CA ASN A 490 -6.87 7.34 26.48
C ASN A 490 -7.22 7.88 25.10
N ARG A 491 -7.33 9.21 25.01
CA ARG A 491 -7.37 9.94 23.74
C ARG A 491 -6.02 10.60 23.53
N LEU A 492 -5.37 10.28 22.41
CA LEU A 492 -4.11 10.92 22.05
C LEU A 492 -4.35 12.39 21.71
N LYS A 493 -3.52 13.28 22.27
CA LYS A 493 -3.54 14.71 21.94
C LYS A 493 -2.62 14.96 20.75
N VAL A 494 -3.17 14.95 19.54
CA VAL A 494 -2.39 15.10 18.30
C VAL A 494 -1.69 16.46 18.19
N SER A 495 -2.13 17.47 18.93
CA SER A 495 -1.39 18.74 19.10
C SER A 495 -0.02 18.57 19.73
N LYS A 496 0.21 17.52 20.52
CA LYS A 496 1.54 17.18 21.07
C LYS A 496 2.41 16.40 20.09
N GLY A 497 1.92 16.20 18.86
CA GLY A 497 2.52 15.35 17.85
C GLY A 497 1.99 13.92 17.92
N LEU A 498 2.40 13.12 16.93
CA LEU A 498 2.03 11.72 16.82
C LEU A 498 3.27 10.90 16.46
N THR A 499 3.59 9.92 17.29
CA THR A 499 4.77 9.05 17.14
C THR A 499 4.33 7.60 17.04
N LEU A 500 4.83 6.87 16.05
CA LEU A 500 4.76 5.41 16.04
C LEU A 500 5.80 4.88 17.02
N GLU A 501 5.37 4.03 17.95
CA GLU A 501 6.25 3.42 18.94
C GLU A 501 6.13 1.90 18.91
N VAL A 502 7.29 1.24 19.02
CA VAL A 502 7.39 -0.22 19.11
C VAL A 502 8.05 -0.59 20.43
N TYR A 503 7.42 -1.48 21.18
CA TYR A 503 7.93 -1.99 22.46
C TYR A 503 7.98 -3.51 22.44
N LYS A 504 8.90 -4.10 23.20
CA LYS A 504 8.89 -5.53 23.52
C LYS A 504 8.22 -5.80 24.86
N THR A 505 7.61 -6.96 25.03
CA THR A 505 6.97 -7.34 26.30
C THR A 505 8.00 -7.73 27.35
N ASP A 506 8.84 -8.73 27.10
CA ASP A 506 9.87 -9.21 28.03
C ASP A 506 11.31 -8.82 27.60
N LYS A 507 12.30 -9.11 28.47
CA LYS A 507 13.72 -8.99 28.16
C LYS A 507 14.19 -9.98 27.10
N ASN A 508 13.59 -11.18 27.05
CA ASN A 508 14.01 -12.27 26.16
C ASN A 508 13.47 -12.16 24.73
N GLU A 509 12.58 -11.20 24.47
CA GLU A 509 11.94 -11.03 23.16
C GLU A 509 12.96 -10.72 22.08
N ARG A 510 12.80 -11.37 20.94
CA ARG A 510 13.45 -11.00 19.68
C ARG A 510 12.40 -10.48 18.72
N VAL A 511 12.79 -9.54 17.87
CA VAL A 511 11.88 -8.90 16.91
C VAL A 511 12.55 -8.81 15.57
N GLY A 512 11.90 -9.28 14.51
CA GLY A 512 12.36 -9.09 13.15
C GLY A 512 11.31 -8.36 12.33
N ILE A 513 11.62 -7.15 11.88
CA ILE A 513 10.72 -6.31 11.08
C ILE A 513 11.30 -6.19 9.68
N LYS A 514 10.51 -6.58 8.67
CA LYS A 514 10.86 -6.43 7.26
C LYS A 514 10.50 -5.04 6.76
N PHE A 515 9.34 -4.53 7.15
CA PHE A 515 8.96 -3.14 6.93
C PHE A 515 7.80 -2.74 7.85
N ILE A 516 7.66 -1.44 8.08
CA ILE A 516 6.45 -0.84 8.62
C ILE A 516 5.91 0.13 7.59
N LYS A 517 4.62 0.11 7.35
CA LYS A 517 3.94 1.11 6.51
C LYS A 517 2.91 1.83 7.36
N VAL A 518 2.87 3.15 7.25
CA VAL A 518 1.89 4.00 7.95
C VAL A 518 1.20 4.90 6.95
N ALA A 519 -0.12 5.01 7.06
CA ALA A 519 -0.95 5.99 6.38
C ALA A 519 -1.79 6.74 7.44
N ILE A 520 -1.84 8.07 7.37
CA ILE A 520 -2.70 8.90 8.23
C ILE A 520 -3.61 9.72 7.32
N THR A 521 -4.90 9.50 7.48
CA THR A 521 -5.97 10.22 6.82
C THR A 521 -6.64 11.14 7.82
N GLN A 522 -6.84 12.39 7.44
CA GLN A 522 -7.79 13.27 8.08
C GLN A 522 -9.17 12.97 7.52
N ASP A 523 -10.03 12.46 8.38
CA ASP A 523 -11.38 12.07 8.00
C ASP A 523 -12.21 13.33 7.76
N SER A 524 -13.11 13.25 6.81
CA SER A 524 -14.01 14.33 6.47
C SER A 524 -15.16 14.36 7.50
N SER A 525 -15.07 15.23 8.51
CA SER A 525 -16.13 15.39 9.53
C SER A 525 -17.10 16.52 9.18
N CYS A 526 -18.40 16.21 9.17
CA CYS A 526 -19.42 17.17 9.56
C CYS A 526 -19.20 17.50 11.04
N ASN A 527 -18.77 18.72 11.35
CA ASN A 527 -19.08 19.26 12.66
C ASN A 527 -20.61 19.45 12.69
N MET A 528 -21.31 18.65 13.49
CA MET A 528 -22.66 19.01 13.93
C MET A 528 -22.58 20.10 14.99
#